data_AF-A0A842LRH0-F1
#
_entry.id   AF-A0A842LRH0-F1
#
_cell.length_a   1.000
_cell.length_b   1.000
_cell.length_c   1.000
_cell.angle_alpha   90.00
_cell.angle_beta   90.00
_cell.angle_gamma   90.00
#
_symmetry.space_group_name_H-M   'P 1'
#
loop_
_entity.id
_entity.type
_entity.pdbx_description
1 polymer ?
#
loop_
_entity_poly.entity_id
_entity_poly.type
_entity_poly.pdbx_seq_one_letter_code
_entity_poly.pdbx_strand_id
1 'polypeptide(L)' 'MKPRVMILLGSASDFRIAEKAMEIFEELRIPYDLRVASA' A
#
# COMPACT_ATOMS: atom_id res chain seq x y z
N MET A 1 -2.01 -11.65 -17.02
CA MET A 1 -1.57 -10.57 -16.11
C MET A 1 -1.95 -10.97 -14.70
N LYS A 2 -1.07 -10.85 -13.69
CA LYS A 2 -1.45 -11.11 -12.29
C LYS A 2 -2.01 -9.82 -11.67
N PRO A 3 -3.16 -9.83 -10.97
CA PRO A 3 -3.70 -8.64 -10.33
C PRO A 3 -2.75 -8.13 -9.24
N ARG A 4 -2.67 -6.81 -9.08
CA ARG A 4 -1.81 -6.11 -8.11
C ARG A 4 -2.52 -4.86 -7.58
N VAL A 5 -2.25 -4.50 -6.34
CA VAL A 5 -2.76 -3.28 -5.69
C VAL A 5 -1.70 -2.17 -5.69
N MET A 6 -2.10 -0.93 -5.92
CA MET A 6 -1.24 0.25 -5.72
C MET A 6 -1.73 1.02 -4.49
N ILE A 7 -0.88 1.19 -3.49
CA ILE A 7 -1.15 2.01 -2.32
C ILE A 7 -0.56 3.40 -2.60
N LEU A 8 -1.44 4.40 -2.71
CA LEU A 8 -1.08 5.81 -2.89
C LEU A 8 -1.30 6.56 -1.58
N LEU A 9 -0.22 7.13 -1.05
CA LEU A 9 -0.24 7.97 0.14
C LEU A 9 -0.21 9.45 -0.26
N GLY A 10 -1.03 10.28 0.37
CA GLY A 10 -1.01 11.74 0.16
C GLY A 10 0.20 12.41 0.80
N SER A 11 0.76 11.79 1.84
CA SER A 11 1.91 12.24 2.60
C SER A 11 2.68 11.06 3.20
N ALA A 12 3.95 11.28 3.55
CA ALA A 12 4.73 10.25 4.26
C ALA A 12 4.14 9.91 5.64
N SER A 13 3.42 10.83 6.29
CA SER A 13 2.73 10.58 7.57
C SER A 13 1.64 9.51 7.45
N ASP A 14 1.07 9.31 6.27
CA ASP A 14 0.04 8.30 6.04
C ASP A 14 0.60 6.86 6.07
N PHE A 15 1.92 6.70 6.09
CA PHE A 15 2.55 5.38 6.19
C PHE A 15 2.05 4.61 7.42
N ARG A 16 1.89 5.28 8.56
CA ARG A 16 1.44 4.66 9.82
C ARG A 16 0.04 4.04 9.73
N ILE A 17 -0.83 4.56 8.87
CA ILE A 17 -2.15 3.98 8.64
C ILE A 17 -2.11 2.92 7.54
N ALA A 18 -1.30 3.13 6.50
CA ALA A 18 -1.16 2.20 5.39
C ALA A 18 -0.46 0.88 5.77
N GLU A 19 0.41 0.89 6.77
CA GLU A 19 1.07 -0.30 7.33
C GLU A 19 0.05 -1.41 7.67
N LYS A 20 -1.11 -1.06 8.23
CA LYS A 20 -2.18 -2.01 8.54
C LYS A 20 -2.72 -2.75 7.31
N ALA A 21 -2.80 -2.07 6.17
CA ALA A 21 -3.22 -2.69 4.92
C ALA A 21 -2.10 -3.56 4.33
N MET A 22 -0.85 -3.10 4.44
CA MET A 22 0.33 -3.83 3.99
C MET A 22 0.48 -5.17 4.73
N GLU A 23 0.32 -5.18 6.06
CA GLU A 23 0.36 -6.40 6.88
C GLU A 23 -0.63 -7.46 6.39
N ILE A 24 -1.87 -7.06 6.08
CA ILE A 24 -2.91 -7.95 5.54
C ILE A 24 -2.53 -8.43 4.13
N PHE A 25 -1.95 -7.57 3.30
CA PHE A 25 -1.52 -7.97 1.95
C PHE A 25 -0.36 -8.95 1.99
N GLU A 26 0.58 -8.81 2.93
CA GLU A 26 1.64 -9.80 3.16
C GLU A 26 1.08 -11.14 3.62
N GLU A 27 0.17 -11.14 4.62
CA GLU A 27 -0.47 -12.37 5.13
C GLU A 27 -1.19 -13.14 4.01
N LEU A 28 -1.94 -12.43 3.17
CA LEU A 28 -2.71 -13.00 2.07
C LEU A 28 -1.88 -13.22 0.79
N ARG A 29 -0.59 -12.86 0.79
CA ARG A 29 0.31 -12.89 -0.37
C ARG A 29 -0.26 -12.13 -1.58
N ILE A 30 -0.94 -11.02 -1.33
CA ILE A 30 -1.46 -10.11 -2.34
C ILE A 30 -0.30 -9.19 -2.75
N PRO A 31 0.14 -9.17 -4.02
CA PRO A 31 1.19 -8.27 -4.45
C PRO A 31 0.68 -6.82 -4.43
N TYR A 32 1.53 -5.92 -3.94
CA TYR A 32 1.25 -4.49 -3.93
C TYR A 32 2.50 -3.64 -4.22
N ASP A 33 2.28 -2.41 -4.68
CA ASP A 33 3.28 -1.35 -4.79
C ASP A 33 2.89 -0.19 -3.84
N LEU A 34 3.87 0.55 -3.32
CA LEU A 34 3.65 1.71 -2.43
C LEU A 34 4.27 2.98 -3.04
N ARG A 35 3.51 4.06 -3.09
CA ARG A 35 3.96 5.38 -3.57
C ARG A 35 3.40 6.51 -2.72
N VAL A 36 4.20 7.56 -2.53
CA VAL A 36 3.72 8.85 -2.01
C VAL A 36 3.52 9.79 -3.19
N ALA A 37 2.31 10.32 -3.33
CA ALA A 37 1.94 11.30 -4.33
C ALA A 37 0.94 12.28 -3.71
N SER A 38 1.28 13.57 -3.72
CA SER A 38 0.35 14.62 -3.32
C SER A 38 -0.47 15.06 -4.53
N ALA A 39 -1.72 15.45 -4.29
CA ALA A 39 -2.65 15.92 -5.33
C ALA A 39 -2.29 17.31 -5.85
#